data_AF-A0A399YX57-F1
#
_entry.id   AF-A0A399YX57-F1
#
_cell.length_a   1.000
_cell.length_b   1.000
_cell.length_c   1.000
_cell.angle_alpha   90.00
_cell.angle_beta   90.00
_cell.angle_gamma   90.00
#
_symmetry.space_group_name_H-M   'P 1'
#
loop_
_entity.id
_entity.type
_entity.pdbx_description
1 polymer ?
#
loop_
_entity_poly.entity_id
_entity_poly.type
_entity_poly.pdbx_seq_one_letter_code
_entity_poly.pdbx_strand_id
1 'polypeptide(L)'
;MVLNAEVIVTESARRLFSGLSKDEVLASLLFERAQRNLIKYQSQARHYETKYRLAFDVFRQQIAEGEPDEEQEQDYFDWELAITGIEDMTLELDRLSELLDQA
;
A
#
# COMPACT_ATOMS: atom_id res chain seq x y z
N MET A 1 -32.81 -8.01 -18.84
CA MET A 1 -31.76 -9.05 -18.92
C MET A 1 -30.55 -8.49 -18.19
N VAL A 2 -30.23 -8.99 -17.00
CA VAL A 2 -29.06 -8.51 -16.25
C VAL A 2 -27.83 -9.11 -16.93
N LEU A 3 -26.96 -8.26 -17.45
CA LEU A 3 -25.69 -8.72 -18.04
C LEU A 3 -24.89 -9.45 -16.96
N ASN A 4 -24.33 -10.62 -17.31
CA ASN A 4 -23.44 -11.38 -16.43
C ASN A 4 -22.25 -10.48 -16.04
N ALA A 5 -21.88 -10.45 -14.76
CA ALA A 5 -20.77 -9.67 -14.23
C ALA A 5 -19.47 -9.92 -15.01
N GLU A 6 -19.23 -11.17 -15.44
CA GLU A 6 -18.07 -11.52 -16.25
C GLU A 6 -18.03 -10.78 -17.60
N VAL A 7 -19.19 -10.60 -18.24
CA VAL A 7 -19.30 -9.88 -19.52
C VAL A 7 -18.99 -8.40 -19.31
N ILE A 8 -19.56 -7.79 -18.27
CA ILE A 8 -19.34 -6.36 -17.95
C ILE A 8 -17.86 -6.10 -17.66
N VAL A 9 -17.22 -6.95 -16.84
CA VAL A 9 -15.81 -6.81 -16.47
C VAL A 9 -14.92 -7.02 -17.68
N THR A 10 -15.19 -8.03 -18.51
CA THR A 10 -14.41 -8.29 -19.73
C THR A 10 -14.51 -7.15 -20.75
N GLU A 11 -15.71 -6.60 -20.96
CA GLU A 11 -15.90 -5.45 -21.85
C GLU A 11 -15.20 -4.20 -21.31
N SER A 12 -15.29 -3.96 -20.00
CA SER A 12 -14.59 -2.84 -19.35
C SER A 12 -13.09 -2.98 -19.47
N ALA A 13 -12.54 -4.17 -19.20
CA ALA A 13 -11.11 -4.47 -19.34
C ALA A 13 -10.62 -4.23 -20.77
N ARG A 14 -11.36 -4.72 -21.79
CA ARG A 14 -11.01 -4.47 -23.20
C ARG A 14 -11.00 -2.98 -23.58
N ARG A 15 -11.89 -2.18 -22.98
CA ARG A 15 -11.99 -0.74 -23.24
C ARG A 15 -10.90 0.06 -22.54
N LEU A 16 -10.61 -0.28 -21.29
CA LEU A 16 -9.68 0.47 -20.43
C LEU A 16 -8.22 0.04 -20.61
N PHE A 17 -8.00 -1.22 -20.96
CA PHE A 17 -6.70 -1.85 -21.10
C PHE A 17 -6.61 -2.61 -22.42
N SER A 18 -6.73 -1.87 -23.54
CA SER A 18 -6.72 -2.47 -24.87
C SER A 18 -5.37 -3.15 -25.15
N GLY A 19 -5.41 -4.43 -25.48
CA GLY A 19 -4.21 -5.20 -25.84
C GLY A 19 -3.63 -6.03 -24.69
N LEU A 20 -4.13 -5.87 -23.46
CA LEU A 20 -3.69 -6.68 -22.32
C LEU A 20 -4.52 -7.95 -22.15
N SER A 21 -3.87 -9.02 -21.72
CA SER A 21 -4.50 -10.24 -21.24
C SER A 21 -5.23 -10.01 -19.91
N LYS A 22 -6.12 -10.93 -19.51
CA LYS A 22 -6.84 -10.79 -18.22
C LYS A 22 -5.88 -10.72 -17.03
N ASP A 23 -4.79 -11.48 -17.09
CA ASP A 23 -3.80 -11.54 -16.01
C ASP A 23 -2.96 -10.26 -15.97
N GLU A 24 -2.58 -9.70 -17.13
CA GLU A 24 -1.91 -8.39 -17.22
C GLU A 24 -2.79 -7.24 -16.72
N VAL A 25 -4.09 -7.26 -17.03
CA VAL A 25 -5.05 -6.28 -16.48
C VAL A 25 -5.12 -6.41 -14.97
N LEU A 26 -5.21 -7.63 -14.43
CA LEU A 26 -5.26 -7.84 -12.99
C LEU A 26 -3.96 -7.40 -12.31
N ALA A 27 -2.81 -7.76 -12.86
CA ALA A 27 -1.50 -7.34 -12.38
C ALA A 27 -1.37 -5.81 -12.39
N SER A 28 -1.81 -5.14 -13.45
CA SER A 28 -1.81 -3.67 -13.55
C SER A 28 -2.68 -3.03 -12.48
N LEU A 29 -3.91 -3.54 -12.28
CA LEU A 29 -4.83 -3.03 -11.26
C LEU A 29 -4.30 -3.24 -9.83
N LEU A 30 -3.68 -4.39 -9.57
CA LEU A 30 -3.03 -4.69 -8.29
C LEU A 30 -1.81 -3.77 -8.07
N PHE A 31 -1.01 -3.54 -9.11
CA PHE A 31 0.15 -2.66 -9.05
C PHE A 31 -0.26 -1.23 -8.70
N GLU A 32 -1.26 -0.67 -9.40
CA GLU A 32 -1.80 0.64 -9.07
C GLU A 32 -2.37 0.71 -7.64
N ARG A 33 -3.03 -0.35 -7.18
CA ARG A 33 -3.57 -0.42 -5.82
C ARG A 33 -2.45 -0.41 -4.79
N ALA A 34 -1.39 -1.20 -5.00
CA ALA A 34 -0.22 -1.24 -4.15
C ALA A 34 0.50 0.11 -4.12
N GLN A 35 0.66 0.79 -5.26
CA GLN A 35 1.23 2.14 -5.32
C GLN A 35 0.42 3.16 -4.50
N ARG A 36 -0.90 3.18 -4.66
CA ARG A 36 -1.78 4.09 -3.89
C ARG A 36 -1.68 3.82 -2.39
N ASN A 37 -1.62 2.56 -1.99
CA ASN A 37 -1.46 2.18 -0.59
C ASN A 37 -0.08 2.57 -0.06
N LEU A 38 0.99 2.34 -0.83
CA LEU A 38 2.35 2.75 -0.48
C LEU A 38 2.43 4.25 -0.22
N ILE A 39 1.87 5.07 -1.12
CA ILE A 39 1.82 6.54 -0.96
C ILE A 39 1.08 6.91 0.33
N LYS A 40 -0.04 6.25 0.63
CA LYS A 40 -0.80 6.48 1.86
C LYS A 40 0.06 6.18 3.10
N TYR A 41 0.70 5.01 3.16
CA TYR A 41 1.52 4.63 4.31
C TYR A 41 2.76 5.52 4.44
N GLN A 42 3.42 5.89 3.34
CA GLN A 42 4.52 6.86 3.34
C GLN A 42 4.08 8.23 3.87
N SER A 43 2.90 8.70 3.48
CA SER A 43 2.35 9.96 4.01
C SER A 43 2.07 9.86 5.51
N GLN A 44 1.58 8.72 5.99
CA GLN A 44 1.32 8.48 7.40
C GLN A 44 2.62 8.39 8.21
N ALA A 45 3.63 7.66 7.73
CA ALA A 45 4.94 7.60 8.38
C ALA A 45 5.58 9.00 8.48
N ARG A 46 5.58 9.78 7.38
CA ARG A 46 6.09 11.17 7.38
C ARG A 46 5.35 12.09 8.33
N HIS A 47 4.04 11.87 8.52
CA HIS A 47 3.26 12.64 9.48
C HIS A 47 3.84 12.46 10.89
N TYR A 48 4.11 11.24 11.31
CA TYR A 48 4.66 10.96 12.63
C TYR A 48 6.14 11.36 12.77
N GLU A 49 6.96 11.17 11.72
CA GLU A 49 8.33 11.71 11.68
C GLU A 49 8.32 13.23 11.91
N THR A 50 7.35 13.94 11.34
CA THR A 50 7.21 15.39 11.52
C THR A 50 6.68 15.74 12.91
N LYS A 51 5.70 14.98 13.42
CA LYS A 51 5.08 15.18 14.74
C LYS A 51 6.11 15.04 15.86
N TYR A 52 6.88 13.96 15.83
CA TYR A 52 7.84 13.61 16.89
C TYR A 52 9.26 14.09 16.62
N ARG A 53 9.60 14.42 15.36
CA ARG A 53 10.96 14.81 14.92
C ARG A 53 12.02 13.74 15.22
N LEU A 54 11.60 12.49 15.16
CA LEU A 54 12.40 11.30 15.41
C LEU A 54 12.20 10.30 14.28
N ALA A 55 13.15 9.39 14.12
CA ALA A 55 12.94 8.19 13.33
C ALA A 55 12.07 7.19 14.13
N PHE A 56 11.38 6.30 13.43
CA PHE A 56 10.44 5.35 14.04
C PHE A 56 11.11 4.42 15.06
N ASP A 57 12.33 3.96 14.79
CA ASP A 57 13.11 3.10 15.69
C ASP A 57 13.42 3.78 17.02
N VAL A 58 13.78 5.06 17.00
CA VAL A 58 14.00 5.86 18.20
C VAL A 58 12.70 6.08 18.96
N PHE A 59 11.61 6.39 18.26
CA PHE A 59 10.29 6.55 18.88
C PHE A 59 9.81 5.25 19.53
N ARG A 60 9.95 4.11 18.84
CA ARG A 60 9.64 2.78 19.35
C ARG A 60 10.40 2.48 20.64
N GLN A 61 11.69 2.83 20.72
CA GLN A 61 12.47 2.66 21.94
C GLN A 61 11.93 3.51 23.09
N GLN A 62 11.54 4.77 22.83
CA GLN A 62 10.96 5.65 23.85
C GLN A 62 9.64 5.11 24.40
N ILE A 63 8.78 4.55 23.54
CA ILE A 63 7.52 3.92 23.95
C ILE A 63 7.79 2.68 24.81
N ALA A 64 8.78 1.87 24.44
CA ALA A 64 9.11 0.63 25.15
C ALA A 64 9.78 0.87 26.52
N GLU A 65 10.58 1.93 26.65
CA GLU A 65 11.36 2.23 27.87
C GLU A 65 10.70 3.27 28.78
N GLY A 66 9.68 3.98 28.28
CA GLY A 66 9.01 5.07 28.98
C GLY A 66 7.65 4.72 29.54
N GLU A 67 6.93 5.76 29.97
CA GLU A 67 5.51 5.72 30.31
C GLU A 67 4.76 6.62 29.31
N PRO A 68 4.42 6.10 28.12
CA PRO A 68 3.71 6.88 27.12
C PRO A 68 2.29 7.21 27.57
N ASP A 69 1.76 8.33 27.09
CA ASP A 69 0.33 8.58 27.18
C ASP A 69 -0.46 7.80 26.11
N GLU A 70 -1.78 7.77 26.25
CA GLU A 70 -2.68 7.05 25.33
C GLU A 70 -2.52 7.50 23.87
N GLU A 71 -2.25 8.79 23.64
CA GLU A 71 -2.03 9.32 22.29
C GLU A 71 -0.71 8.79 21.70
N GLN A 72 0.36 8.75 22.49
CA GLN A 72 1.65 8.20 22.09
C GLN A 72 1.59 6.69 21.81
N GLU A 73 0.83 5.93 22.60
CA GLU A 73 0.61 4.50 22.34
C GLU A 73 -0.17 4.27 21.04
N GLN A 74 -1.24 5.04 20.81
CA GLN A 74 -2.01 4.94 19.59
C GLN A 74 -1.16 5.31 18.36
N ASP A 75 -0.43 6.41 18.45
CA ASP A 75 0.47 6.86 17.39
C ASP A 75 1.58 5.84 17.10
N TYR A 76 2.08 5.14 18.13
CA TYR A 76 3.02 4.04 17.95
C TYR A 76 2.45 2.93 17.08
N PHE A 77 1.25 2.43 17.41
CA PHE A 77 0.63 1.35 16.63
C PHE A 77 0.29 1.80 15.21
N ASP A 78 -0.23 3.02 15.04
CA ASP A 78 -0.56 3.57 13.73
C ASP A 78 0.71 3.80 12.86
N TRP A 79 1.81 4.21 13.48
CA TRP A 79 3.09 4.37 12.78
C TRP A 79 3.71 3.01 12.46
N GLU A 80 3.68 2.04 13.38
CA GLU A 80 4.15 0.66 13.13
C GLU A 80 3.38 0.01 11.97
N LEU A 81 2.06 0.21 11.92
CA LEU A 81 1.22 -0.22 10.81
C LEU A 81 1.64 0.44 9.49
N ALA A 82 1.99 1.73 9.52
CA ALA A 82 2.47 2.44 8.34
C ALA A 82 3.83 1.91 7.86
N ILE A 83 4.78 1.66 8.76
CA ILE A 83 6.10 1.09 8.41
C ILE A 83 5.94 -0.30 7.80
N THR A 84 5.18 -1.19 8.45
CA THR A 84 4.92 -2.55 7.95
C THR A 84 4.21 -2.49 6.59
N GLY A 85 3.21 -1.61 6.45
CA GLY A 85 2.50 -1.41 5.19
C GLY A 85 3.39 -0.88 4.06
N ILE A 86 4.41 -0.07 4.35
CA ILE A 86 5.40 0.36 3.35
C ILE A 86 6.23 -0.84 2.87
N GLU A 87 6.73 -1.67 3.79
CA GLU A 87 7.52 -2.85 3.48
C GLU A 87 6.72 -3.83 2.60
N ASP A 88 5.50 -4.15 3.02
CA ASP A 88 4.60 -5.05 2.30
C ASP A 88 4.28 -4.54 0.90
N MET A 89 3.91 -3.25 0.76
CA MET A 89 3.57 -2.70 -0.56
C MET A 89 4.80 -2.58 -1.47
N THR A 90 5.98 -2.33 -0.92
CA THR A 90 7.22 -2.32 -1.71
C THR A 90 7.50 -3.71 -2.29
N LEU A 91 7.39 -4.76 -1.46
CA LEU A 91 7.55 -6.15 -1.89
C LEU A 91 6.54 -6.56 -2.97
N GLU A 92 5.28 -6.18 -2.82
CA GLU A 92 4.24 -6.46 -3.81
C GLU A 92 4.48 -5.72 -5.13
N LEU A 93 4.95 -4.47 -5.07
CA LEU A 93 5.30 -3.70 -6.28
C LEU A 93 6.47 -4.33 -7.02
N ASP A 94 7.51 -4.78 -6.31
CA ASP A 94 8.65 -5.45 -6.93
C ASP A 94 8.19 -6.71 -7.69
N ARG A 95 7.42 -7.59 -7.04
CA ARG A 95 6.86 -8.80 -7.65
C ARG A 95 5.99 -8.51 -8.88
N LEU A 96 5.11 -7.52 -8.77
CA LEU A 96 4.20 -7.16 -9.86
C LEU A 96 4.95 -6.48 -11.02
N SER A 97 6.00 -5.70 -10.73
CA SER A 97 6.84 -5.08 -11.76
C SER A 97 7.57 -6.13 -12.59
N GLU A 98 8.10 -7.19 -11.97
CA GLU A 98 8.75 -8.30 -12.68
C GLU A 98 7.81 -9.00 -13.66
N LEU A 99 6.52 -9.13 -13.30
CA LEU A 99 5.51 -9.72 -14.17
C LEU A 99 5.11 -8.78 -15.32
N LEU A 100 5.00 -7.47 -15.04
CA LEU A 100 4.63 -6.47 -16.04
C LEU A 100 5.75 -6.17 -17.04
N ASP A 101 7.02 -6.26 -16.62
CA ASP A 101 8.19 -6.08 -17.49
C ASP A 101 8.42 -7.28 -18.43
N GLN A 102 7.80 -8.43 -18.15
CA GLN A 102 7.86 -9.65 -18.96
C GLN A 102 6.70 -9.78 -19.97
N ALA A 103 5.69 -8.92 -19.89
CA ALA A 103 4.49 -8.91 -20.75
C ALA A 103 4.67 -8.01 -21.99
#